data_AF-H9FFP6-F1
#
_entry.id   AF-H9FFP6-F1
#
_cell.length_a   1.000
_cell.length_b   1.000
_cell.length_c   1.000
_cell.angle_alpha   90.00
_cell.angle_beta   90.00
_cell.angle_gamma   90.00
#
_symmetry.space_group_name_H-M   'P 1'
#
loop_
_entity.id
_entity.type
_entity.pdbx_description
1 polymer ?
#
loop_
_entity_poly.entity_id
_entity_poly.type
_entity_poly.pdbx_seq_one_letter_code
_entity_poly.pdbx_strand_id
1 'polypeptide(L)'
;VCTGSSTRHIVTFDGQNFKLTGSCSYVLFQNKEQDLEVILHNGACSPAARQGCMKSIEVKHAALSVELHSDMEVTVNGRLVSVPYVGGNMEVNVYGAIMHEVRFNHLGHIFTFTPQNNEFQLQLSPKTFASKTYGLCGICDENGANDFMLRDGTVTTDWKTLVQEWTVQRPGQTCQPILEEQCLVPNSSQCQVLLSALFAECHKVLAPATFYAICQQDSCHREQVCEVIASYAHLCRTNGVCVDWRTPDFCAMSCPPSLVYNPCERGCPRHCNGNVSSCGDHPSEGCFCPPNKVMLEGSCVPEEACTQCIGEDGVQHQFLEAWVPDHQPCQICTCLSGRKANCTMQPCPTAKAPTCGLCEVARLRQNADQCCPEYECVCDPESCDLPPVPHCEGGLQPTLTNPGECRPNFTCACRKEECKRVSPPSCPPHRLPTLRKTQCCDEYECACNCVNSTVSCPLGYLASTATNDCGCTTTTCLPDKVCVHRSTIYPVGQFWEEGCDVCTCTDMED
;
A
#
# COMPACT_ATOMS: atom_id res chain seq x y z
N VAL A 1 24.72 -16.18 -42.29
CA VAL A 1 23.82 -15.78 -41.18
C VAL A 1 22.41 -15.70 -41.75
N CYS A 2 21.40 -16.21 -41.07
CA CYS A 2 20.01 -16.05 -41.47
C CYS A 2 19.38 -14.90 -40.67
N THR A 3 18.60 -14.04 -41.29
CA THR A 3 17.95 -12.91 -40.63
C THR A 3 16.50 -12.81 -41.07
N GLY A 4 15.63 -12.33 -40.19
CA GLY A 4 14.29 -11.88 -40.55
C GLY A 4 14.00 -10.52 -39.96
N SER A 5 13.31 -9.66 -40.70
CA SER A 5 13.00 -8.30 -40.27
C SER A 5 11.57 -7.89 -40.59
N SER A 6 11.12 -6.84 -39.88
CA SER A 6 10.21 -5.78 -40.32
C SER A 6 8.90 -6.13 -41.02
N THR A 7 8.98 -6.41 -42.31
CA THR A 7 7.90 -6.72 -43.26
C THR A 7 7.84 -8.21 -43.58
N ARG A 8 8.58 -8.95 -42.77
CA ARG A 8 8.84 -10.38 -42.77
C ARG A 8 9.62 -10.85 -43.98
N HIS A 9 10.53 -10.01 -44.47
CA HIS A 9 11.59 -10.47 -45.34
C HIS A 9 12.53 -11.38 -44.54
N ILE A 10 12.69 -12.61 -45.01
CA ILE A 10 13.70 -13.55 -44.53
C ILE A 10 14.82 -13.54 -45.55
N VAL A 11 16.05 -13.40 -45.06
CA VAL A 11 17.27 -13.63 -45.82
C VAL A 11 17.89 -14.92 -45.29
N THR A 12 18.00 -15.90 -46.17
CA THR A 12 18.60 -17.22 -45.87
C THR A 12 20.08 -17.11 -45.58
N PHE A 13 20.70 -18.22 -45.16
CA PHE A 13 22.14 -18.25 -44.92
C PHE A 13 22.98 -17.85 -46.14
N ASP A 14 22.52 -18.23 -47.33
CA ASP A 14 23.22 -18.04 -48.60
C ASP A 14 22.70 -16.84 -49.42
N GLY A 15 21.87 -15.98 -48.79
CA GLY A 15 21.53 -14.65 -49.30
C GLY A 15 20.28 -14.57 -50.16
N GLN A 16 19.52 -15.66 -50.31
CA GLN A 16 18.21 -15.60 -50.94
C GLN A 16 17.23 -14.86 -50.02
N ASN A 17 16.42 -13.97 -50.60
CA ASN A 17 15.42 -13.20 -49.85
C ASN A 17 14.00 -13.51 -50.35
N PHE A 18 13.05 -13.51 -49.42
CA PHE A 18 11.62 -13.64 -49.70
C PHE A 18 10.80 -13.10 -48.54
N LYS A 19 9.50 -12.88 -48.78
CA LYS A 19 8.58 -12.29 -47.79
C LYS A 19 7.68 -13.35 -47.18
N LEU A 20 7.47 -13.31 -45.87
CA LEU A 20 6.62 -14.23 -45.13
C LEU A 20 5.19 -13.67 -45.03
N THR A 21 4.21 -14.42 -45.53
CA THR A 21 2.80 -13.99 -45.55
C THR A 21 1.93 -14.81 -44.61
N GLY A 22 1.02 -14.18 -43.86
CA GLY A 22 0.03 -14.86 -42.99
C GLY A 22 0.27 -14.77 -41.47
N SER A 23 -0.77 -14.84 -40.65
CA SER A 23 -0.66 -14.85 -39.18
C SER A 23 -0.48 -16.27 -38.65
N CYS A 24 0.67 -16.88 -38.92
CA CYS A 24 0.90 -18.31 -38.68
C CYS A 24 2.22 -18.58 -37.95
N SER A 25 2.42 -19.84 -37.61
CA SER A 25 3.68 -20.34 -37.06
C SER A 25 4.52 -20.97 -38.17
N TYR A 26 5.83 -20.72 -38.19
CA TYR A 26 6.73 -21.18 -39.25
C TYR A 26 8.01 -21.75 -38.68
N VAL A 27 8.50 -22.83 -39.27
CA VAL A 27 9.81 -23.39 -38.91
C VAL A 27 10.89 -22.57 -39.62
N LEU A 28 11.60 -21.74 -38.87
CA LEU A 28 12.70 -20.93 -39.38
C LEU A 28 13.93 -21.80 -39.66
N PHE A 29 14.25 -22.68 -38.72
CA PHE A 29 15.45 -23.50 -38.76
C PHE A 29 15.18 -24.86 -38.11
N GLN A 30 15.74 -25.91 -38.70
CA GLN A 30 15.74 -27.25 -38.15
C GLN A 30 17.06 -27.95 -38.49
N ASN A 31 17.71 -28.54 -37.49
CA ASN A 31 18.79 -29.49 -37.64
C ASN A 31 18.49 -30.74 -36.82
N LYS A 32 18.17 -31.84 -37.50
CA LYS A 32 17.79 -33.11 -36.87
C LYS A 32 18.94 -33.79 -36.14
N GLU A 33 20.18 -33.58 -36.58
CA GLU A 33 21.36 -34.20 -35.95
C GLU A 33 21.74 -33.52 -34.64
N GLN A 34 21.44 -32.22 -34.54
CA GLN A 34 21.67 -31.42 -33.34
C GLN A 34 20.43 -31.35 -32.43
N ASP A 35 19.33 -32.01 -32.80
CA ASP A 35 18.03 -31.90 -32.12
C ASP A 35 17.63 -30.43 -31.88
N LEU A 36 17.83 -29.57 -32.89
CA LEU A 36 17.61 -28.13 -32.80
C LEU A 36 16.51 -27.69 -33.78
N GLU A 37 15.51 -26.97 -33.27
CA GLU A 37 14.44 -26.38 -34.06
C GLU A 37 14.12 -24.96 -33.57
N VAL A 38 13.91 -24.02 -34.50
CA VAL A 38 13.51 -22.64 -34.21
C VAL A 38 12.21 -22.35 -34.95
N ILE A 39 11.17 -22.00 -34.20
CA ILE A 39 9.83 -21.75 -34.71
C ILE A 39 9.44 -20.30 -34.43
N LEU A 40 9.07 -19.57 -35.47
CA LEU A 40 8.48 -18.25 -35.35
C LEU A 40 6.97 -18.39 -35.15
N HIS A 41 6.43 -17.84 -34.07
CA HIS A 41 5.00 -17.63 -33.88
C HIS A 41 4.65 -16.18 -34.20
N ASN A 42 3.83 -16.00 -35.22
CA ASN A 42 3.56 -14.66 -35.73
C ASN A 42 2.05 -14.44 -35.88
N GLY A 43 1.63 -13.19 -35.66
CA GLY A 43 0.22 -12.82 -35.51
C GLY A 43 0.00 -11.33 -35.73
N ALA A 44 -1.22 -10.84 -35.56
CA ALA A 44 -1.51 -9.40 -35.72
C ALA A 44 -0.81 -8.58 -34.63
N CYS A 45 -0.15 -7.48 -35.00
CA CYS A 45 0.54 -6.60 -34.05
C CYS A 45 -0.42 -6.09 -32.96
N SER A 46 -1.61 -5.65 -33.36
CA SER A 46 -2.71 -5.27 -32.48
C SER A 46 -4.05 -5.73 -33.07
N PRO A 47 -5.14 -5.80 -32.29
CA PRO A 47 -6.46 -6.20 -32.80
C PRO A 47 -6.99 -5.32 -33.94
N ALA A 48 -6.54 -4.07 -34.02
CA ALA A 48 -6.90 -3.11 -35.07
C ALA A 48 -5.86 -3.03 -36.19
N ALA A 49 -4.65 -3.58 -36.00
CA ALA A 49 -3.59 -3.51 -37.00
C ALA A 49 -3.77 -4.58 -38.09
N ARG A 50 -3.57 -4.17 -39.33
CA ARG A 50 -3.47 -5.07 -40.49
C ARG A 50 -2.05 -5.65 -40.67
N GLN A 51 -1.08 -5.20 -39.86
CA GLN A 51 0.30 -5.64 -39.89
C GLN A 51 0.53 -6.86 -38.99
N GLY A 52 1.41 -7.73 -39.45
CA GLY A 52 1.84 -8.92 -38.72
C GLY A 52 3.15 -8.71 -37.96
N CYS A 53 3.17 -9.10 -36.69
CA CYS A 53 4.33 -9.05 -35.81
C CYS A 53 4.72 -10.44 -35.31
N MET A 54 6.02 -10.63 -35.10
CA MET A 54 6.57 -11.77 -34.37
C MET A 54 6.09 -11.70 -32.92
N LYS A 55 5.22 -12.62 -32.52
CA LYS A 55 4.63 -12.67 -31.17
C LYS A 55 5.53 -13.41 -30.20
N SER A 56 6.12 -14.50 -30.67
CA SER A 56 7.12 -15.23 -29.91
C SER A 56 7.99 -16.04 -30.86
N ILE A 57 9.16 -16.43 -30.38
CA ILE A 57 10.03 -17.41 -31.05
C ILE A 57 10.30 -18.56 -30.08
N GLU A 58 9.97 -19.77 -30.50
CA GLU A 58 10.18 -21.00 -29.76
C GLU A 58 11.46 -21.68 -30.26
N VAL A 59 12.40 -21.90 -29.36
CA VAL A 59 13.67 -22.61 -29.59
C VAL A 59 13.60 -23.95 -28.87
N LYS A 60 13.73 -25.05 -29.61
CA LYS A 60 13.75 -26.42 -29.08
C LYS A 60 15.14 -27.00 -29.21
N HIS A 61 15.69 -27.49 -28.10
CA HIS A 61 16.99 -28.17 -28.07
C HIS A 61 17.06 -29.17 -26.90
N ALA A 62 17.44 -30.41 -27.18
CA ALA A 62 17.67 -31.46 -26.18
C ALA A 62 16.51 -31.62 -25.17
N ALA A 63 15.28 -31.73 -25.70
CA ALA A 63 14.01 -31.82 -24.95
C ALA A 63 13.60 -30.58 -24.12
N LEU A 64 14.32 -29.48 -24.20
CA LEU A 64 13.85 -28.17 -23.70
C LEU A 64 13.16 -27.39 -24.82
N SER A 65 12.04 -26.77 -24.49
CA SER A 65 11.42 -25.71 -25.31
C SER A 65 11.54 -24.38 -24.56
N VAL A 66 12.23 -23.42 -25.16
CA VAL A 66 12.39 -22.05 -24.67
C VAL A 66 11.60 -21.14 -25.59
N GLU A 67 10.63 -20.41 -25.07
CA GLU A 67 9.84 -19.45 -25.85
C GLU A 67 10.15 -18.02 -25.41
N LEU A 68 10.55 -17.19 -26.37
CA LEU A 68 10.89 -15.79 -26.21
C LEU A 68 9.70 -14.94 -26.65
N HIS A 69 9.05 -14.23 -25.72
CA HIS A 69 7.82 -13.49 -26.00
C HIS A 69 8.08 -12.03 -26.37
N SER A 70 7.13 -11.43 -27.09
CA SER A 70 7.25 -10.04 -27.56
C SER A 70 7.12 -8.99 -26.47
N ASP A 71 6.63 -9.37 -25.29
CA ASP A 71 6.58 -8.56 -24.07
C ASP A 71 7.84 -8.70 -23.20
N MET A 72 8.88 -9.34 -23.73
CA MET A 72 10.15 -9.62 -23.07
C MET A 72 10.10 -10.70 -21.98
N GLU A 73 8.99 -11.43 -21.85
CA GLU A 73 8.95 -12.63 -21.00
C GLU A 73 9.65 -13.82 -21.67
N VAL A 74 10.19 -14.72 -20.83
CA VAL A 74 10.80 -15.98 -21.27
C VAL A 74 10.11 -17.13 -20.55
N THR A 75 9.64 -18.11 -21.31
CA THR A 75 9.09 -19.35 -20.75
C THR A 75 9.94 -20.54 -21.14
N VAL A 76 10.09 -21.49 -20.22
CA VAL A 76 10.76 -22.77 -20.46
C VAL A 76 9.78 -23.88 -20.16
N ASN A 77 9.49 -24.72 -21.16
CA ASN A 77 8.47 -25.76 -21.11
C ASN A 77 7.12 -25.22 -20.59
N GLY A 78 6.74 -24.01 -21.03
CA GLY A 78 5.50 -23.34 -20.66
C GLY A 78 5.48 -22.69 -19.27
N ARG A 79 6.61 -22.65 -18.54
CA ARG A 79 6.71 -21.99 -17.23
C ARG A 79 7.54 -20.71 -17.34
N LEU A 80 7.05 -19.60 -16.78
CA LEU A 80 7.78 -18.34 -16.72
C LEU A 80 9.08 -18.51 -15.92
N VAL A 81 10.19 -18.01 -16.45
CA VAL A 81 11.50 -18.03 -15.80
C VAL A 81 12.11 -16.63 -15.76
N SER A 82 12.97 -16.38 -14.77
CA SER A 82 13.79 -15.16 -14.73
C SER A 82 15.02 -15.33 -15.61
N VAL A 83 15.43 -14.24 -16.27
CA VAL A 83 16.69 -14.15 -17.02
C VAL A 83 17.79 -13.51 -16.16
N PRO A 84 19.07 -13.91 -16.33
CA PRO A 84 19.57 -14.90 -17.28
C PRO A 84 19.16 -16.33 -16.90
N TYR A 85 18.84 -17.15 -17.91
CA TYR A 85 18.50 -18.56 -17.73
C TYR A 85 19.59 -19.45 -18.32
N VAL A 86 20.00 -20.50 -17.60
CA VAL A 86 20.97 -21.49 -18.08
C VAL A 86 20.38 -22.89 -17.91
N GLY A 87 20.28 -23.64 -18.99
CA GLY A 87 19.74 -25.00 -18.98
C GLY A 87 19.88 -25.72 -20.32
N GLY A 88 20.13 -27.04 -20.30
CA GLY A 88 20.20 -27.88 -21.51
C GLY A 88 21.16 -27.39 -22.59
N ASN A 89 22.34 -26.92 -22.19
CA ASN A 89 23.37 -26.32 -23.04
C ASN A 89 22.91 -25.04 -23.77
N MET A 90 21.84 -24.41 -23.31
CA MET A 90 21.40 -23.09 -23.72
C MET A 90 21.61 -22.08 -22.60
N GLU A 91 22.03 -20.89 -22.96
CA GLU A 91 22.04 -19.70 -22.12
C GLU A 91 21.13 -18.65 -22.76
N VAL A 92 20.17 -18.12 -22.00
CA VAL A 92 19.22 -17.09 -22.45
C VAL A 92 19.49 -15.81 -21.67
N ASN A 93 19.78 -14.75 -22.40
CA ASN A 93 20.08 -13.42 -21.88
C ASN A 93 19.13 -12.38 -22.47
N VAL A 94 18.93 -11.29 -21.75
CA VAL A 94 18.21 -10.10 -22.26
C VAL A 94 19.14 -8.90 -22.22
N TYR A 95 19.26 -8.21 -23.34
CA TYR A 95 20.07 -7.01 -23.51
C TYR A 95 19.19 -5.81 -23.86
N GLY A 96 19.53 -4.66 -23.27
CA GLY A 96 18.86 -3.40 -23.55
C GLY A 96 17.35 -3.42 -23.31
N ALA A 97 16.84 -4.33 -22.47
CA ALA A 97 15.40 -4.55 -22.25
C ALA A 97 14.55 -4.79 -23.52
N ILE A 98 15.18 -5.03 -24.68
CA ILE A 98 14.49 -5.16 -25.97
C ILE A 98 14.95 -6.36 -26.79
N MET A 99 16.09 -6.97 -26.47
CA MET A 99 16.67 -8.06 -27.25
C MET A 99 16.86 -9.30 -26.38
N HIS A 100 16.28 -10.40 -26.81
CA HIS A 100 16.60 -11.74 -26.33
C HIS A 100 17.82 -12.30 -27.09
N GLU A 101 18.72 -12.97 -26.39
CA GLU A 101 19.83 -13.73 -26.95
C GLU A 101 19.80 -15.16 -26.41
N VAL A 102 19.85 -16.16 -27.28
CA VAL A 102 20.08 -17.56 -26.93
C VAL A 102 21.43 -18.00 -27.47
N ARG A 103 22.32 -18.43 -26.58
CA ARG A 103 23.59 -19.06 -26.94
C ARG A 103 23.51 -20.56 -26.76
N PHE A 104 23.93 -21.29 -27.78
CA PHE A 104 24.02 -22.75 -27.76
C PHE A 104 25.47 -23.14 -27.45
N ASN A 105 25.82 -23.26 -26.16
CA ASN A 105 27.21 -23.31 -25.69
C ASN A 105 28.10 -24.35 -26.37
N HIS A 106 27.54 -25.52 -26.72
CA HIS A 106 28.30 -26.59 -27.40
C HIS A 106 28.30 -26.47 -28.92
N LEU A 107 27.25 -25.89 -29.50
CA LEU A 107 27.11 -25.74 -30.95
C LEU A 107 27.81 -24.46 -31.46
N GLY A 108 27.98 -23.46 -30.59
CA GLY A 108 28.48 -22.13 -30.95
C GLY A 108 27.49 -21.34 -31.82
N HIS A 109 26.22 -21.73 -31.84
CA HIS A 109 25.16 -20.96 -32.49
C HIS A 109 24.71 -19.83 -31.57
N ILE A 110 24.27 -18.74 -32.18
CA ILE A 110 23.69 -17.60 -31.48
C ILE A 110 22.40 -17.23 -32.17
N PHE A 111 21.32 -17.14 -31.41
CA PHE A 111 20.04 -16.65 -31.89
C PHE A 111 19.69 -15.36 -31.15
N THR A 112 19.29 -14.32 -31.87
CA THR A 112 18.78 -13.08 -31.29
C THR A 112 17.38 -12.78 -31.78
N PHE A 113 16.56 -12.22 -30.90
CA PHE A 113 15.20 -11.76 -31.22
C PHE A 113 14.95 -10.42 -30.55
N THR A 114 14.63 -9.40 -31.35
CA THR A 114 14.32 -8.04 -30.90
C THR A 114 12.87 -7.72 -31.25
N PRO A 115 11.89 -8.04 -30.38
CA PRO A 115 10.47 -7.86 -30.68
C PRO A 115 10.10 -6.44 -31.09
N GLN A 116 10.70 -5.41 -30.46
CA GLN A 116 10.42 -4.01 -30.77
C GLN A 116 10.83 -3.60 -32.21
N ASN A 117 11.81 -4.30 -32.79
CA ASN A 117 12.24 -4.10 -34.17
C ASN A 117 11.64 -5.14 -35.14
N ASN A 118 10.79 -6.05 -34.64
CA ASN A 118 10.26 -7.18 -35.40
C ASN A 118 11.37 -7.98 -36.11
N GLU A 119 12.48 -8.21 -35.41
CA GLU A 119 13.75 -8.69 -35.98
C GLU A 119 14.25 -9.96 -35.29
N PHE A 120 14.77 -10.92 -36.05
CA PHE A 120 15.58 -12.02 -35.54
C PHE A 120 16.85 -12.24 -36.37
N GLN A 121 17.86 -12.82 -35.73
CA GLN A 121 19.07 -13.29 -36.39
C GLN A 121 19.45 -14.67 -35.86
N LEU A 122 19.77 -15.60 -36.76
CA LEU A 122 20.38 -16.88 -36.46
C LEU A 122 21.77 -16.94 -37.07
N GLN A 123 22.77 -16.96 -36.20
CA GLN A 123 24.17 -17.14 -36.56
C GLN A 123 24.61 -18.56 -36.23
N LEU A 124 24.98 -19.30 -37.27
CA LEU A 124 25.61 -20.61 -37.11
C LEU A 124 27.11 -20.45 -36.82
N SER A 125 27.67 -21.44 -36.15
CA SER A 125 29.11 -21.50 -35.88
C SER A 125 29.86 -21.73 -37.18
N PRO A 126 31.01 -21.08 -37.43
CA PRO A 126 31.84 -21.35 -38.61
C PRO A 126 32.31 -22.82 -38.71
N LYS A 127 32.33 -23.55 -37.58
CA LYS A 127 32.64 -24.98 -37.55
C LYS A 127 31.51 -25.85 -38.10
N THR A 128 30.34 -25.26 -38.32
CA THR A 128 29.11 -25.90 -38.75
C THR A 128 28.79 -25.46 -40.18
N PHE A 129 29.66 -25.83 -41.13
CA PHE A 129 29.24 -25.94 -42.53
C PHE A 129 28.32 -27.15 -42.62
N ALA A 130 27.01 -26.93 -42.46
CA ALA A 130 26.04 -28.01 -42.34
C ALA A 130 25.14 -28.07 -43.57
N SER A 131 25.39 -29.05 -44.44
CA SER A 131 24.51 -29.47 -45.54
C SER A 131 23.22 -30.17 -45.06
N LYS A 132 22.79 -29.90 -43.82
CA LYS A 132 21.68 -30.58 -43.11
C LYS A 132 20.84 -29.60 -42.28
N THR A 133 20.87 -28.33 -42.65
CA THR A 133 19.95 -27.32 -42.13
C THR A 133 18.73 -27.27 -43.02
N TYR A 134 17.56 -27.17 -42.42
CA TYR A 134 16.29 -27.07 -43.14
C TYR A 134 15.42 -25.98 -42.53
N GLY A 135 14.36 -25.59 -43.22
CA GLY A 135 13.49 -24.48 -42.78
C GLY A 135 13.59 -23.28 -43.69
N LEU A 136 12.94 -22.19 -43.27
CA LEU A 136 12.93 -20.93 -44.02
C LEU A 136 14.29 -20.23 -44.10
N CYS A 137 15.24 -20.57 -43.25
CA CYS A 137 16.61 -20.06 -43.32
C CYS A 137 17.47 -20.74 -44.40
N GLY A 138 16.95 -21.76 -45.09
CA GLY A 138 17.65 -22.45 -46.17
C GLY A 138 18.77 -23.38 -45.72
N ILE A 139 19.52 -23.86 -46.71
CA ILE A 139 20.74 -24.64 -46.48
C ILE A 139 21.89 -23.65 -46.31
N CYS A 140 22.90 -23.99 -45.52
CA CYS A 140 24.10 -23.16 -45.37
C CYS A 140 25.26 -23.81 -46.13
N ASP A 141 25.19 -23.83 -47.46
CA ASP A 141 26.18 -24.45 -48.35
C ASP A 141 26.76 -23.51 -49.41
N GLU A 142 26.59 -22.20 -49.22
CA GLU A 142 27.01 -21.11 -50.12
C GLU A 142 26.30 -21.14 -51.49
N ASN A 143 25.15 -21.80 -51.59
CA ASN A 143 24.40 -21.96 -52.83
C ASN A 143 22.94 -21.52 -52.70
N GLY A 144 22.68 -20.22 -52.79
CA GLY A 144 21.32 -19.68 -52.69
C GLY A 144 20.31 -20.21 -53.72
N ALA A 145 20.73 -20.91 -54.78
CA ALA A 145 19.82 -21.53 -55.74
C ALA A 145 19.07 -22.77 -55.18
N ASN A 146 19.56 -23.39 -54.10
CA ASN A 146 18.94 -24.56 -53.46
C ASN A 146 18.22 -24.23 -52.14
N ASP A 147 18.27 -22.97 -51.70
CA ASP A 147 17.73 -22.53 -50.41
C ASP A 147 16.23 -22.79 -50.24
N PHE A 148 15.50 -22.83 -51.35
CA PHE A 148 14.07 -23.10 -51.38
C PHE A 148 13.81 -24.62 -51.44
N MET A 149 14.45 -25.36 -50.55
CA MET A 149 14.28 -26.80 -50.42
C MET A 149 13.02 -27.16 -49.62
N LEU A 150 12.21 -28.07 -50.18
CA LEU A 150 11.02 -28.64 -49.57
C LEU A 150 11.36 -29.87 -48.72
N ARG A 151 10.42 -30.36 -47.90
CA ARG A 151 10.70 -31.49 -46.97
C ARG A 151 10.94 -32.82 -47.70
N ASP A 152 10.48 -32.95 -48.95
CA ASP A 152 10.74 -34.11 -49.80
C ASP A 152 12.12 -34.06 -50.49
N GLY A 153 12.89 -32.98 -50.29
CA GLY A 153 14.21 -32.76 -50.86
C GLY A 153 14.22 -32.11 -52.23
N THR A 154 13.05 -31.78 -52.81
CA THR A 154 12.96 -31.02 -54.07
C THR A 154 13.21 -29.53 -53.84
N VAL A 155 13.68 -28.83 -54.87
CA VAL A 155 13.93 -27.39 -54.84
C VAL A 155 12.87 -26.69 -55.69
N THR A 156 12.22 -25.67 -55.13
CA THR A 156 11.27 -24.81 -55.85
C THR A 156 11.87 -23.44 -56.13
N THR A 157 11.39 -22.75 -57.17
CA THR A 157 11.71 -21.33 -57.39
C THR A 157 10.63 -20.40 -56.82
N ASP A 158 9.49 -20.96 -56.38
CA ASP A 158 8.39 -20.18 -55.81
C ASP A 158 8.47 -20.14 -54.29
N TRP A 159 8.81 -18.97 -53.76
CA TRP A 159 8.91 -18.74 -52.32
C TRP A 159 7.58 -18.99 -51.60
N LYS A 160 6.43 -18.83 -52.26
CA LYS A 160 5.12 -19.08 -51.63
C LYS A 160 4.95 -20.56 -51.30
N THR A 161 5.37 -21.42 -52.23
CA THR A 161 5.43 -22.87 -52.02
C THR A 161 6.36 -23.21 -50.85
N LEU A 162 7.53 -22.57 -50.75
CA LEU A 162 8.44 -22.75 -49.60
C LEU A 162 7.76 -22.36 -48.26
N VAL A 163 7.15 -21.17 -48.19
CA VAL A 163 6.48 -20.68 -46.98
C VAL A 163 5.37 -21.63 -46.55
N GLN A 164 4.58 -22.13 -47.50
CA GLN A 164 3.51 -23.09 -47.23
C GLN A 164 4.06 -24.41 -46.64
N GLU A 165 5.15 -24.93 -47.20
CA GLU A 165 5.80 -26.18 -46.78
C GLU A 165 6.35 -26.12 -45.34
N TRP A 166 6.88 -24.96 -44.95
CA TRP A 166 7.46 -24.72 -43.63
C TRP A 166 6.49 -24.07 -42.64
N THR A 167 5.20 -23.94 -43.01
CA THR A 167 4.13 -23.54 -42.08
C THR A 167 3.78 -24.68 -41.14
N VAL A 168 3.78 -24.40 -39.83
CA VAL A 168 3.40 -25.37 -38.79
C VAL A 168 1.88 -25.59 -38.84
N GLN A 169 1.48 -26.82 -39.15
CA GLN A 169 0.07 -27.21 -39.19
C GLN A 169 -0.45 -27.48 -37.78
N ARG A 170 -1.52 -26.79 -37.36
CA ARG A 170 -2.23 -27.08 -36.10
C ARG A 170 -3.65 -27.56 -36.38
N PRO A 171 -4.13 -28.64 -35.72
CA PRO A 171 -5.51 -29.09 -35.88
C PRO A 171 -6.50 -27.96 -35.59
N GLY A 172 -7.41 -27.68 -36.54
CA GLY A 172 -8.46 -26.67 -36.37
C GLY A 172 -8.03 -25.21 -36.61
N GLN A 173 -6.78 -24.94 -37.00
CA GLN A 173 -6.30 -23.60 -37.29
C GLN A 173 -5.83 -23.49 -38.74
N THR A 174 -6.62 -22.85 -39.59
CA THR A 174 -6.21 -22.57 -40.98
C THR A 174 -5.37 -21.31 -40.99
N CYS A 175 -4.15 -21.41 -41.52
CA CYS A 175 -3.28 -20.27 -41.75
C CYS A 175 -3.96 -19.29 -42.72
N GLN A 176 -4.40 -18.14 -42.23
CA GLN A 176 -5.00 -17.11 -43.08
C GLN A 176 -3.88 -16.24 -43.67
N PRO A 177 -3.72 -16.21 -45.01
CA PRO A 177 -2.82 -15.25 -45.62
C PRO A 177 -3.32 -13.83 -45.33
N ILE A 178 -2.43 -12.98 -44.81
CA ILE A 178 -2.72 -11.55 -44.71
C ILE A 178 -2.60 -10.99 -46.12
N LEU A 179 -3.67 -10.36 -46.63
CA LEU A 179 -3.65 -9.72 -47.93
C LEU A 179 -2.66 -8.54 -47.86
N GLU A 180 -1.60 -8.57 -48.66
CA GLU A 180 -0.67 -7.47 -48.75
C GLU A 180 -1.32 -6.27 -49.45
N GLU A 181 -1.32 -5.12 -48.80
CA GLU A 181 -1.59 -3.85 -49.48
C GLU A 181 -0.39 -3.50 -50.35
N GLN A 182 -0.62 -3.37 -51.66
CA GLN A 182 0.44 -2.97 -52.59
C GLN A 182 0.82 -1.51 -52.34
N CYS A 183 2.11 -1.24 -52.19
CA CYS A 183 2.61 0.12 -52.09
C CYS A 183 2.53 0.82 -53.46
N LEU A 184 1.40 1.49 -53.72
CA LEU A 184 1.12 2.12 -55.02
C LEU A 184 1.95 3.40 -55.25
N VAL A 185 2.38 4.08 -54.19
CA VAL A 185 3.18 5.32 -54.27
C VAL A 185 4.34 5.24 -53.27
N PRO A 186 5.52 4.74 -53.69
CA PRO A 186 6.69 4.66 -52.84
C PRO A 186 7.19 6.05 -52.42
N ASN A 187 7.28 6.32 -51.11
CA ASN A 187 7.97 7.51 -50.59
C ASN A 187 9.42 7.17 -50.26
N SER A 188 10.25 7.05 -51.30
CA SER A 188 11.64 6.59 -51.20
C SER A 188 12.59 7.55 -50.49
N SER A 189 12.13 8.75 -50.10
CA SER A 189 12.97 9.75 -49.42
C SER A 189 13.46 9.27 -48.05
N GLN A 190 12.65 8.52 -47.31
CA GLN A 190 13.02 8.00 -45.99
C GLN A 190 14.10 6.91 -46.08
N CYS A 191 14.14 6.15 -47.18
CA CYS A 191 15.15 5.12 -47.41
C CYS A 191 16.54 5.68 -47.73
N GLN A 192 16.65 6.97 -48.07
CA GLN A 192 17.94 7.60 -48.40
C GLN A 192 18.94 7.58 -47.23
N VAL A 193 18.46 7.45 -45.99
CA VAL A 193 19.33 7.34 -44.82
C VAL A 193 20.29 6.16 -44.93
N LEU A 194 19.88 5.05 -45.55
CA LEU A 194 20.72 3.86 -45.77
C LEU A 194 21.91 4.14 -46.70
N LEU A 195 21.81 5.16 -47.56
CA LEU A 195 22.87 5.58 -48.49
C LEU A 195 23.62 6.83 -47.99
N SER A 196 23.21 7.39 -46.86
CA SER A 196 23.77 8.63 -46.34
C SER A 196 25.14 8.42 -45.68
N ALA A 197 25.85 9.54 -45.46
CA ALA A 197 27.12 9.54 -44.75
C ALA A 197 27.06 8.97 -43.33
N LEU A 198 25.86 8.91 -42.72
CA LEU A 198 25.65 8.31 -41.40
C LEU A 198 26.07 6.83 -41.37
N PHE A 199 25.85 6.11 -42.48
CA PHE A 199 26.20 4.69 -42.62
C PHE A 199 27.55 4.47 -43.33
N ALA A 200 28.35 5.53 -43.58
CA ALA A 200 29.57 5.43 -44.39
C ALA A 200 30.59 4.40 -43.87
N GLU A 201 30.77 4.30 -42.55
CA GLU A 201 31.65 3.27 -41.97
C GLU A 201 31.07 1.86 -42.16
N CYS A 202 29.75 1.72 -42.11
CA CYS A 202 29.10 0.43 -42.34
C CYS A 202 29.17 0.02 -43.82
N HIS A 203 29.09 0.97 -44.77
CA HIS A 203 29.25 0.68 -46.20
C HIS A 203 30.58 0.02 -46.55
N LYS A 204 31.62 0.19 -45.72
CA LYS A 204 32.93 -0.46 -45.90
C LYS A 204 32.91 -1.95 -45.57
N VAL A 205 31.96 -2.40 -44.74
CA VAL A 205 31.86 -3.79 -44.27
C VAL A 205 30.60 -4.50 -44.80
N LEU A 206 29.56 -3.76 -45.18
CA LEU A 206 28.29 -4.31 -45.64
C LEU A 206 27.64 -3.41 -46.70
N ALA A 207 27.35 -3.96 -47.89
CA ALA A 207 26.71 -3.20 -48.96
C ALA A 207 25.23 -2.87 -48.66
N PRO A 208 24.76 -1.63 -48.86
CA PRO A 208 23.39 -1.23 -48.54
C PRO A 208 22.34 -1.61 -49.61
N ALA A 209 22.76 -2.10 -50.78
CA ALA A 209 21.91 -2.23 -51.97
C ALA A 209 20.65 -3.07 -51.74
N THR A 210 20.78 -4.24 -51.11
CA THR A 210 19.65 -5.15 -50.81
C THR A 210 18.66 -4.50 -49.84
N PHE A 211 19.15 -3.92 -48.74
CA PHE A 211 18.32 -3.25 -47.73
C PHE A 211 17.63 -2.01 -48.30
N TYR A 212 18.32 -1.26 -49.16
CA TYR A 212 17.74 -0.11 -49.84
C TYR A 212 16.61 -0.53 -50.79
N ALA A 213 16.79 -1.60 -51.57
CA ALA A 213 15.75 -2.14 -52.45
C ALA A 213 14.52 -2.62 -51.68
N ILE A 214 14.72 -3.33 -50.55
CA ILE A 214 13.63 -3.76 -49.65
C ILE A 214 12.91 -2.54 -49.08
N CYS A 215 13.64 -1.56 -48.56
CA CYS A 215 13.06 -0.33 -48.02
C CYS A 215 12.19 0.40 -49.05
N GLN A 216 12.63 0.48 -50.31
CA GLN A 216 11.85 1.12 -51.36
C GLN A 216 10.51 0.42 -51.63
N GLN A 217 10.50 -0.92 -51.61
CA GLN A 217 9.28 -1.72 -51.81
C GLN A 217 8.25 -1.47 -50.69
N ASP A 218 8.73 -1.25 -49.47
CA ASP A 218 7.91 -1.13 -48.26
C ASP A 218 7.72 0.34 -47.80
N SER A 219 8.16 1.32 -48.60
CA SER A 219 8.22 2.74 -48.21
C SER A 219 6.87 3.44 -47.99
N CYS A 220 5.75 2.75 -48.23
CA CYS A 220 4.42 3.27 -47.93
C CYS A 220 4.10 3.27 -46.43
N HIS A 221 4.84 2.49 -45.65
CA HIS A 221 4.60 2.24 -44.24
C HIS A 221 5.85 2.63 -43.46
N ARG A 222 5.75 3.65 -42.60
CA ARG A 222 6.91 4.21 -41.91
C ARG A 222 7.53 3.21 -40.94
N GLU A 223 6.70 2.43 -40.27
CA GLU A 223 7.08 1.32 -39.41
C GLU A 223 7.97 0.32 -40.15
N GLN A 224 7.60 -0.04 -41.37
CA GLN A 224 8.36 -0.97 -42.22
C GLN A 224 9.72 -0.40 -42.62
N VAL A 225 9.78 0.89 -42.95
CA VAL A 225 11.03 1.62 -43.21
C VAL A 225 11.95 1.58 -41.98
N CYS A 226 11.41 1.90 -40.80
CA CYS A 226 12.17 1.91 -39.55
C CYS A 226 12.78 0.55 -39.24
N GLU A 227 12.00 -0.50 -39.39
CA GLU A 227 12.44 -1.86 -39.07
C GLU A 227 13.51 -2.35 -40.09
N VAL A 228 13.42 -2.01 -41.40
CA VAL A 228 14.49 -2.33 -42.38
C VAL A 228 15.80 -1.62 -42.04
N ILE A 229 15.73 -0.35 -41.62
CA ILE A 229 16.92 0.40 -41.21
C ILE A 229 17.49 -0.17 -39.91
N ALA A 230 16.63 -0.58 -38.97
CA ALA A 230 17.05 -1.24 -37.73
C ALA A 230 17.86 -2.50 -38.02
N SER A 231 17.43 -3.34 -38.97
CA SER A 231 18.17 -4.54 -39.35
C SER A 231 19.49 -4.28 -40.04
N TYR A 232 19.55 -3.27 -40.90
CA TYR A 232 20.83 -2.86 -41.48
C TYR A 232 21.79 -2.36 -40.38
N ALA A 233 21.32 -1.51 -39.48
CA ALA A 233 22.10 -1.02 -38.34
C ALA A 233 22.53 -2.16 -37.38
N HIS A 234 21.70 -3.18 -37.18
CA HIS A 234 22.06 -4.37 -36.40
C HIS A 234 23.24 -5.12 -37.01
N LEU A 235 23.20 -5.37 -38.32
CA LEU A 235 24.32 -6.02 -39.02
C LEU A 235 25.58 -5.16 -39.04
N CYS A 236 25.46 -3.82 -39.09
CA CYS A 236 26.60 -2.93 -38.88
C CYS A 236 27.24 -3.16 -37.50
N ARG A 237 26.41 -3.23 -36.44
CA ARG A 237 26.88 -3.42 -35.05
C ARG A 237 27.56 -4.76 -34.82
N THR A 238 27.04 -5.84 -35.42
CA THR A 238 27.71 -7.16 -35.33
C THR A 238 29.07 -7.16 -36.02
N ASN A 239 29.28 -6.29 -37.02
CA ASN A 239 30.59 -6.00 -37.62
C ASN A 239 31.40 -4.92 -36.88
N GLY A 240 30.98 -4.53 -35.66
CA GLY A 240 31.67 -3.57 -34.81
C GLY A 240 31.41 -2.10 -35.14
N VAL A 241 30.56 -1.79 -36.12
CA VAL A 241 30.23 -0.43 -36.54
C VAL A 241 28.90 0.01 -35.92
N CYS A 242 28.96 0.98 -35.03
CA CYS A 242 27.78 1.55 -34.40
C CYS A 242 27.25 2.77 -35.16
N VAL A 243 25.94 2.79 -35.39
CA VAL A 243 25.25 3.85 -36.12
C VAL A 243 24.07 4.35 -35.30
N ASP A 244 24.09 5.63 -34.92
CA ASP A 244 22.98 6.30 -34.24
C ASP A 244 22.08 6.97 -35.28
N TRP A 245 21.01 6.27 -35.68
CA TRP A 245 20.15 6.66 -36.81
C TRP A 245 18.74 7.05 -36.41
N ARG A 246 18.34 6.76 -35.16
CA ARG A 246 17.02 7.11 -34.66
C ARG A 246 17.04 8.57 -34.20
N THR A 247 15.95 9.28 -34.46
CA THR A 247 15.73 10.62 -33.94
C THR A 247 14.34 10.72 -33.33
N PRO A 248 14.04 11.73 -32.49
CA PRO A 248 12.68 11.93 -31.95
C PRO A 248 11.61 11.99 -33.06
N ASP A 249 11.97 12.54 -34.21
CA ASP A 249 11.08 12.70 -35.37
C ASP A 249 11.24 11.60 -36.42
N PHE A 250 12.11 10.60 -36.21
CA PHE A 250 12.33 9.49 -37.14
C PHE A 250 12.65 8.20 -36.40
N CYS A 251 11.68 7.29 -36.37
CA CYS A 251 11.83 5.95 -35.80
C CYS A 251 12.26 5.96 -34.33
N ALA A 252 11.75 6.91 -33.55
CA ALA A 252 12.04 7.04 -32.14
C ALA A 252 11.75 5.74 -31.38
N MET A 253 12.64 5.39 -30.45
CA MET A 253 12.47 4.25 -29.55
C MET A 253 12.10 4.75 -28.15
N SER A 254 11.00 4.23 -27.63
CA SER A 254 10.53 4.57 -26.28
C SER A 254 11.05 3.55 -25.28
N CYS A 255 11.75 4.04 -24.25
CA CYS A 255 12.22 3.20 -23.15
C CYS A 255 11.25 3.22 -21.95
N PRO A 256 11.15 2.11 -21.20
CA PRO A 256 10.41 2.10 -19.95
C PRO A 256 10.96 3.13 -18.94
N PRO A 257 10.16 3.53 -17.93
CA PRO A 257 10.60 4.46 -16.91
C PRO A 257 11.92 4.01 -16.27
N SER A 258 12.82 4.95 -15.99
CA SER A 258 14.19 4.76 -15.46
C SER A 258 15.28 4.32 -16.43
N LEU A 259 14.93 3.78 -17.62
CA LEU A 259 15.90 3.41 -18.65
C LEU A 259 16.07 4.52 -19.70
N VAL A 260 17.22 4.51 -20.38
CA VAL A 260 17.58 5.47 -21.43
C VAL A 260 18.00 4.72 -22.69
N TYR A 261 17.58 5.20 -23.86
CA TYR A 261 17.96 4.64 -25.14
C TYR A 261 19.47 4.82 -25.39
N ASN A 262 20.14 3.75 -25.79
CA ASN A 262 21.51 3.75 -26.27
C ASN A 262 21.58 2.98 -27.61
N PRO A 263 22.05 3.60 -28.71
CA PRO A 263 22.21 2.93 -30.01
C PRO A 263 23.36 1.91 -30.03
N CYS A 264 24.27 1.95 -29.06
CA CYS A 264 25.51 1.18 -29.05
C CYS A 264 26.08 1.00 -27.63
N GLU A 265 25.38 0.25 -26.80
CA GLU A 265 25.92 -0.15 -25.50
C GLU A 265 26.98 -1.23 -25.69
N ARG A 266 28.20 -0.96 -25.21
CA ARG A 266 29.33 -1.88 -25.23
C ARG A 266 29.57 -2.54 -23.87
N GLY A 267 29.04 -1.95 -22.81
CA GLY A 267 29.15 -2.46 -21.46
C GLY A 267 28.17 -3.61 -21.21
N CYS A 268 28.57 -4.50 -20.33
CA CYS A 268 27.69 -5.52 -19.77
C CYS A 268 26.69 -4.83 -18.83
N PRO A 269 25.38 -5.04 -18.97
CA PRO A 269 24.41 -4.53 -18.02
C PRO A 269 24.77 -4.97 -16.60
N ARG A 270 24.86 -4.02 -15.67
CA ARG A 270 25.12 -4.32 -14.25
C ARG A 270 23.80 -4.65 -13.56
N HIS A 271 23.71 -5.85 -12.99
CA HIS A 271 22.53 -6.30 -12.23
C HIS A 271 22.87 -6.41 -10.74
N CYS A 272 21.88 -6.17 -9.86
CA CYS A 272 22.08 -6.33 -8.42
C CYS A 272 22.45 -7.76 -7.99
N ASN A 273 21.97 -8.79 -8.70
CA ASN A 273 22.24 -10.19 -8.38
C ASN A 273 23.62 -10.69 -8.85
N GLY A 274 24.47 -9.77 -9.32
CA GLY A 274 25.83 -10.05 -9.80
C GLY A 274 26.02 -9.62 -11.25
N ASN A 275 27.29 -9.52 -11.67
CA ASN A 275 27.62 -9.34 -13.08
C ASN A 275 27.32 -10.64 -13.83
N VAL A 276 26.55 -10.55 -14.91
CA VAL A 276 26.49 -11.63 -15.91
C VAL A 276 27.89 -11.72 -16.51
N SER A 277 28.62 -12.79 -16.20
CA SER A 277 30.01 -13.01 -16.65
C SER A 277 30.15 -13.30 -18.15
N SER A 278 29.05 -13.25 -18.90
CA SER A 278 28.93 -13.65 -20.30
C SER A 278 28.16 -12.59 -21.11
N CYS A 279 28.57 -11.33 -21.02
CA CYS A 279 28.09 -10.30 -21.96
C CYS A 279 28.64 -10.58 -23.36
N GLY A 280 27.83 -10.31 -24.39
CA GLY A 280 28.27 -10.49 -25.77
C GLY A 280 29.45 -9.63 -26.15
N ASP A 281 30.29 -10.17 -27.03
CA ASP A 281 31.43 -9.47 -27.64
C ASP A 281 31.00 -8.31 -28.55
N HIS A 282 29.71 -8.18 -28.83
CA HIS A 282 29.16 -7.21 -29.78
C HIS A 282 28.34 -6.11 -29.08
N PRO A 283 28.44 -4.86 -29.54
CA PRO A 283 27.60 -3.76 -29.05
C PRO A 283 26.11 -4.03 -29.32
N SER A 284 25.24 -3.65 -28.39
CA SER A 284 23.79 -3.80 -28.50
C SER A 284 23.05 -2.46 -28.48
N GLU A 285 21.99 -2.36 -29.26
CA GLU A 285 21.04 -1.25 -29.19
C GLU A 285 19.93 -1.60 -28.20
N GLY A 286 19.44 -0.61 -27.46
CA GLY A 286 18.29 -0.78 -26.60
C GLY A 286 18.20 0.25 -25.47
N CYS A 287 17.47 -0.11 -24.44
CA CYS A 287 17.21 0.66 -23.25
C CYS A 287 18.07 0.16 -22.09
N PHE A 288 18.95 1.02 -21.57
CA PHE A 288 19.91 0.67 -20.53
C PHE A 288 19.78 1.59 -19.33
N CYS A 289 20.38 1.19 -18.22
CA CYS A 289 20.47 2.06 -17.07
C CYS A 289 21.40 3.24 -17.35
N PRO A 290 21.05 4.45 -16.89
CA PRO A 290 21.94 5.58 -16.97
C PRO A 290 23.21 5.34 -16.14
N PRO A 291 24.28 6.12 -16.37
CA PRO A 291 25.52 5.98 -15.61
C PRO A 291 25.29 5.97 -14.09
N ASN A 292 26.02 5.12 -13.37
CA ASN A 292 25.95 4.93 -11.91
C ASN A 292 24.63 4.33 -11.38
N LYS A 293 23.81 3.72 -12.24
CA LYS A 293 22.66 2.90 -11.83
C LYS A 293 22.81 1.47 -12.28
N VAL A 294 22.12 0.57 -11.58
CA VAL A 294 22.13 -0.87 -11.81
C VAL A 294 20.71 -1.40 -11.97
N MET A 295 20.57 -2.47 -12.73
CA MET A 295 19.29 -3.10 -13.01
C MET A 295 18.84 -3.96 -11.82
N LEU A 296 17.62 -3.69 -11.35
CA LEU A 296 16.90 -4.50 -10.38
C LEU A 296 15.47 -4.71 -10.89
N GLU A 297 15.08 -5.96 -11.15
CA GLU A 297 13.69 -6.33 -11.46
C GLU A 297 13.05 -5.45 -12.54
N GLY A 298 13.82 -5.12 -13.59
CA GLY A 298 13.37 -4.30 -14.73
C GLY A 298 13.46 -2.79 -14.54
N SER A 299 13.95 -2.30 -13.39
CA SER A 299 14.11 -0.87 -13.09
C SER A 299 15.55 -0.51 -12.71
N CYS A 300 15.96 0.71 -13.03
CA CYS A 300 17.29 1.23 -12.71
C CYS A 300 17.32 1.91 -11.35
N VAL A 301 18.05 1.29 -10.42
CA VAL A 301 18.19 1.75 -9.03
C VAL A 301 19.64 2.19 -8.75
N PRO A 302 19.87 3.02 -7.73
CA PRO A 302 21.22 3.26 -7.20
C PRO A 302 21.88 1.97 -6.74
N GLU A 303 23.22 1.90 -6.78
CA GLU A 303 23.97 0.68 -6.45
C GLU A 303 23.77 0.25 -4.98
N GLU A 304 23.56 1.21 -4.08
CA GLU A 304 23.31 0.97 -2.66
C GLU A 304 22.00 0.21 -2.41
N ALA A 305 21.03 0.40 -3.30
CA ALA A 305 19.75 -0.30 -3.22
C ALA A 305 19.94 -1.82 -3.33
N CYS A 306 20.99 -2.31 -4.00
CA CYS A 306 21.28 -3.75 -4.13
C CYS A 306 21.45 -4.46 -2.78
N THR A 307 21.86 -3.74 -1.75
CA THR A 307 22.08 -4.28 -0.40
C THR A 307 20.96 -3.94 0.60
N GLN A 308 20.00 -3.11 0.20
CA GLN A 308 18.92 -2.65 1.07
C GLN A 308 17.74 -3.61 1.06
N CYS A 309 17.15 -3.83 2.24
CA CYS A 309 15.91 -4.57 2.40
C CYS A 309 14.73 -3.61 2.39
N ILE A 310 13.57 -4.09 1.99
CA ILE A 310 12.30 -3.35 2.10
C ILE A 310 11.49 -4.05 3.19
N GLY A 311 11.13 -3.32 4.25
CA GLY A 311 10.25 -3.78 5.31
C GLY A 311 8.82 -4.02 4.81
N GLU A 312 7.99 -4.70 5.61
CA GLU A 312 6.57 -4.93 5.25
C GLU A 312 5.77 -3.62 5.12
N ASP A 313 6.22 -2.57 5.79
CA ASP A 313 5.73 -1.20 5.75
C ASP A 313 6.20 -0.41 4.50
N GLY A 314 7.06 -1.00 3.67
CA GLY A 314 7.66 -0.37 2.49
C GLY A 314 8.89 0.50 2.81
N VAL A 315 9.37 0.52 4.06
CA VAL A 315 10.54 1.31 4.46
C VAL A 315 11.82 0.62 4.03
N GLN A 316 12.80 1.40 3.55
CA GLN A 316 14.10 0.89 3.13
C GLN A 316 15.06 0.82 4.32
N HIS A 317 15.66 -0.34 4.53
CA HIS A 317 16.63 -0.60 5.58
C HIS A 317 18.00 -0.96 4.98
N GLN A 318 19.06 -0.37 5.54
CA GLN A 318 20.43 -0.61 5.13
C GLN A 318 20.91 -2.02 5.53
N PHE A 319 21.96 -2.49 4.89
CA PHE A 319 22.59 -3.76 5.26
C PHE A 319 23.02 -3.76 6.74
N LEU A 320 22.66 -4.82 7.46
CA LEU A 320 22.83 -5.00 8.91
C LEU A 320 22.06 -4.03 9.81
N GLU A 321 21.18 -3.19 9.24
CA GLU A 321 20.24 -2.41 10.03
C GLU A 321 19.23 -3.35 10.69
N ALA A 322 18.95 -3.09 11.97
CA ALA A 322 17.91 -3.76 12.72
C ALA A 322 16.78 -2.79 13.05
N TRP A 323 15.53 -3.23 12.86
CA TRP A 323 14.34 -2.43 13.09
C TRP A 323 13.22 -3.27 13.69
N VAL A 324 12.24 -2.59 14.29
CA VAL A 324 11.01 -3.18 14.83
C VAL A 324 9.85 -2.73 13.93
N PRO A 325 9.10 -3.64 13.29
CA PRO A 325 7.96 -3.25 12.47
C PRO A 325 6.83 -2.63 13.29
N ASP A 326 6.21 -1.56 12.80
CA ASP A 326 5.13 -0.84 13.50
C ASP A 326 3.94 -1.75 13.86
N HIS A 327 3.62 -2.73 13.01
CA HIS A 327 2.52 -3.66 13.23
C HIS A 327 2.88 -4.85 14.14
N GLN A 328 4.16 -5.05 14.45
CA GLN A 328 4.65 -6.18 15.25
C GLN A 328 5.74 -5.71 16.22
N PRO A 329 5.37 -5.02 17.31
CA PRO A 329 6.34 -4.40 18.21
C PRO A 329 7.28 -5.42 18.88
N CYS A 330 6.87 -6.70 18.94
CA CYS A 330 7.68 -7.80 19.50
C CYS A 330 8.58 -8.51 18.50
N GLN A 331 8.63 -8.06 17.26
CA GLN A 331 9.48 -8.65 16.25
C GLN A 331 10.64 -7.70 15.97
N ILE A 332 11.85 -8.22 15.96
CA ILE A 332 13.03 -7.49 15.49
C ILE A 332 13.50 -8.11 14.19
N CYS A 333 13.56 -7.29 13.16
CA CYS A 333 14.06 -7.64 11.84
C CYS A 333 15.48 -7.12 11.67
N THR A 334 16.29 -7.83 10.90
CA THR A 334 17.62 -7.40 10.49
C THR A 334 17.81 -7.61 9.00
N CYS A 335 18.34 -6.61 8.30
CA CYS A 335 18.57 -6.71 6.87
C CYS A 335 19.87 -7.47 6.60
N LEU A 336 19.75 -8.58 5.86
CA LEU A 336 20.86 -9.45 5.49
C LEU A 336 21.17 -9.33 3.99
N SER A 337 22.26 -9.98 3.58
CA SER A 337 22.70 -10.01 2.19
C SER A 337 21.61 -10.58 1.27
N GLY A 338 21.55 -10.07 0.05
CA GLY A 338 20.54 -10.47 -0.92
C GLY A 338 19.14 -9.90 -0.64
N ARG A 339 19.07 -8.75 0.05
CA ARG A 339 17.83 -8.00 0.34
C ARG A 339 16.81 -8.79 1.18
N LYS A 340 17.29 -9.74 1.98
CA LYS A 340 16.45 -10.59 2.83
C LYS A 340 16.40 -10.02 4.25
N ALA A 341 15.21 -9.69 4.71
CA ALA A 341 14.96 -9.40 6.12
C ALA A 341 14.85 -10.73 6.89
N ASN A 342 15.62 -10.89 7.96
CA ASN A 342 15.41 -11.97 8.92
C ASN A 342 14.79 -11.40 10.18
N CYS A 343 13.60 -11.87 10.52
CA CYS A 343 12.81 -11.36 11.62
C CYS A 343 12.66 -12.42 12.71
N THR A 344 12.93 -12.04 13.96
CA THR A 344 12.84 -12.92 15.11
C THR A 344 11.97 -12.30 16.19
N MET A 345 11.26 -13.15 16.92
CA MET A 345 10.48 -12.71 18.09
C MET A 345 11.44 -12.34 19.21
N GLN A 346 11.37 -11.10 19.66
CA GLN A 346 12.09 -10.64 20.83
C GLN A 346 11.38 -11.14 22.10
N PRO A 347 12.05 -11.93 22.96
CA PRO A 347 11.46 -12.32 24.23
C PRO A 347 11.38 -11.10 25.14
N CYS A 348 10.24 -10.93 25.81
CA CYS A 348 10.13 -9.91 26.83
C CYS A 348 11.01 -10.26 28.03
N PRO A 349 11.84 -9.33 28.53
CA PRO A 349 12.50 -9.52 29.80
C PRO A 349 11.43 -9.76 30.86
N THR A 350 11.68 -10.66 31.81
CA THR A 350 10.76 -10.89 32.93
C THR A 350 10.62 -9.57 33.70
N ALA A 351 9.50 -8.88 33.51
CA ALA A 351 9.23 -7.63 34.19
C ALA A 351 9.22 -7.90 35.70
N LYS A 352 10.00 -7.14 36.46
CA LYS A 352 9.97 -7.20 37.92
C LYS A 352 8.95 -6.19 38.41
N ALA A 353 8.02 -6.64 39.25
CA ALA A 353 7.06 -5.76 39.88
C ALA A 353 7.82 -4.69 40.71
N PRO A 354 7.57 -3.40 40.49
CA PRO A 354 8.13 -2.33 41.31
C PRO A 354 7.54 -2.40 42.72
N THR A 355 8.24 -1.80 43.67
CA THR A 355 7.67 -1.54 44.98
C THR A 355 6.74 -0.34 44.88
N CYS A 356 5.43 -0.56 45.00
CA CYS A 356 4.43 0.49 44.95
C CYS A 356 4.25 1.18 46.31
N GLY A 357 3.65 2.37 46.29
CA GLY A 357 3.35 3.16 47.47
C GLY A 357 2.25 2.56 48.35
N LEU A 358 1.89 3.29 49.41
CA LEU A 358 0.80 2.88 50.29
C LEU A 358 -0.53 2.86 49.53
N CYS A 359 -1.27 1.76 49.65
CA CYS A 359 -2.55 1.55 48.97
C CYS A 359 -2.46 1.48 47.44
N GLU A 360 -1.28 1.14 46.92
CA GLU A 360 -1.04 0.87 45.52
C GLU A 360 -0.61 -0.59 45.32
N VAL A 361 -1.03 -1.19 44.21
CA VAL A 361 -0.59 -2.52 43.78
C VAL A 361 -0.01 -2.44 42.39
N ALA A 362 1.07 -3.19 42.16
CA ALA A 362 1.71 -3.29 40.85
C ALA A 362 0.79 -4.09 39.92
N ARG A 363 0.25 -3.44 38.89
CA ARG A 363 -0.51 -4.11 37.83
C ARG A 363 0.24 -4.01 36.52
N LEU A 364 0.13 -5.09 35.75
CA LEU A 364 0.74 -5.18 34.44
C LEU A 364 -0.13 -4.39 33.46
N ARG A 365 0.44 -3.37 32.83
CA ARG A 365 -0.18 -2.61 31.74
C ARG A 365 0.39 -3.05 30.41
N GLN A 366 -0.50 -3.35 29.49
CA GLN A 366 -0.16 -3.72 28.12
C GLN A 366 -0.73 -2.68 27.17
N ASN A 367 0.15 -1.88 26.56
CA ASN A 367 -0.23 -0.94 25.50
C ASN A 367 -0.16 -1.66 24.15
N ALA A 368 -1.10 -1.37 23.23
CA ALA A 368 -1.12 -1.99 21.91
C ALA A 368 0.14 -1.69 21.08
N ASP A 369 0.76 -0.52 21.30
CA ASP A 369 1.94 -0.05 20.57
C ASP A 369 3.27 -0.53 21.18
N GLN A 370 3.22 -1.30 22.27
CA GLN A 370 4.41 -1.75 22.99
C GLN A 370 4.47 -3.27 23.06
N CYS A 371 5.65 -3.84 22.77
CA CYS A 371 5.82 -5.29 22.81
C CYS A 371 5.61 -5.85 24.21
N CYS A 372 6.34 -5.28 25.16
CA CYS A 372 6.45 -5.84 26.48
C CYS A 372 5.59 -5.07 27.46
N PRO A 373 4.82 -5.78 28.29
CA PRO A 373 3.99 -5.13 29.27
C PRO A 373 4.87 -4.58 30.39
N GLU A 374 4.51 -3.41 30.88
CA GLU A 374 5.20 -2.71 31.96
C GLU A 374 4.33 -2.70 33.22
N TYR A 375 4.96 -2.66 34.39
CA TYR A 375 4.20 -2.50 35.63
C TYR A 375 3.91 -1.03 35.89
N GLU A 376 2.66 -0.74 36.25
CA GLU A 376 2.27 0.53 36.83
C GLU A 376 1.67 0.29 38.22
N CYS A 377 1.89 1.25 39.13
CA CYS A 377 1.28 1.24 40.44
C CYS A 377 -0.09 1.90 40.34
N VAL A 378 -1.14 1.16 40.68
CA VAL A 378 -2.52 1.67 40.66
C VAL A 378 -3.14 1.55 42.04
N CYS A 379 -4.03 2.49 42.36
CA CYS A 379 -4.75 2.49 43.62
C CYS A 379 -5.59 1.22 43.76
N ASP A 380 -5.48 0.57 44.91
CA ASP A 380 -6.29 -0.59 45.27
C ASP A 380 -6.96 -0.35 46.63
N PRO A 381 -8.23 0.12 46.62
CA PRO A 381 -8.96 0.40 47.85
C PRO A 381 -9.23 -0.85 48.70
N GLU A 382 -9.25 -2.04 48.11
CA GLU A 382 -9.55 -3.29 48.83
C GLU A 382 -8.40 -3.76 49.71
N SER A 383 -7.15 -3.43 49.33
CA SER A 383 -5.95 -3.73 50.12
C SER A 383 -5.54 -2.59 51.06
N CYS A 384 -6.37 -1.55 51.16
CA CYS A 384 -6.06 -0.33 51.91
C CYS A 384 -6.97 -0.15 53.13
N ASP A 385 -6.37 0.00 54.31
CA ASP A 385 -7.09 0.46 55.50
C ASP A 385 -7.36 1.97 55.40
N LEU A 386 -8.53 2.30 54.84
CA LEU A 386 -8.97 3.68 54.65
C LEU A 386 -9.28 4.34 56.01
N PRO A 387 -8.72 5.53 56.28
CA PRO A 387 -9.03 6.25 57.50
C PRO A 387 -10.49 6.73 57.50
N PRO A 388 -11.16 6.78 58.67
CA PRO A 388 -12.50 7.33 58.75
C PRO A 388 -12.50 8.82 58.41
N VAL A 389 -13.56 9.29 57.74
CA VAL A 389 -13.73 10.72 57.46
C VAL A 389 -13.97 11.46 58.80
N PRO A 390 -13.18 12.50 59.12
CA PRO A 390 -13.32 13.21 60.39
C PRO A 390 -14.66 13.95 60.46
N HIS A 391 -15.27 13.95 61.65
CA HIS A 391 -16.41 14.82 61.94
C HIS A 391 -15.92 16.23 62.24
N CYS A 392 -16.35 17.21 61.44
CA CYS A 392 -15.92 18.60 61.59
C CYS A 392 -16.99 19.44 62.29
N GLU A 393 -16.61 20.11 63.37
CA GLU A 393 -17.48 21.03 64.12
C GLU A 393 -17.32 22.49 63.63
N GLY A 394 -18.25 23.38 64.03
CA GLY A 394 -18.12 24.82 63.77
C GLY A 394 -18.33 25.26 62.31
N GLY A 395 -19.07 24.48 61.53
CA GLY A 395 -19.33 24.74 60.11
C GLY A 395 -18.15 24.45 59.18
N LEU A 396 -17.09 23.82 59.69
CA LEU A 396 -15.97 23.32 58.90
C LEU A 396 -16.37 22.06 58.13
N GLN A 397 -15.69 21.80 57.01
CA GLN A 397 -15.94 20.61 56.18
C GLN A 397 -14.68 19.77 56.02
N PRO A 398 -14.79 18.44 55.88
CA PRO A 398 -13.66 17.58 55.56
C PRO A 398 -13.10 17.93 54.18
N THR A 399 -11.80 18.18 54.11
CA THR A 399 -11.09 18.50 52.88
C THR A 399 -9.89 17.58 52.70
N LEU A 400 -9.69 17.10 51.49
CA LEU A 400 -8.57 16.24 51.14
C LEU A 400 -7.28 17.05 51.11
N THR A 401 -6.25 16.59 51.82
CA THR A 401 -4.93 17.23 51.92
C THR A 401 -3.91 16.70 50.93
N ASN A 402 -4.11 15.48 50.43
CA ASN A 402 -3.20 14.80 49.52
C ASN A 402 -3.93 14.38 48.22
N PRO A 403 -4.39 15.33 47.40
CA PRO A 403 -4.99 15.02 46.11
C PRO A 403 -3.99 14.29 45.20
N GLY A 404 -4.41 13.15 44.66
CA GLY A 404 -3.60 12.30 43.77
C GLY A 404 -2.96 11.08 44.45
N GLU A 405 -2.99 10.99 45.78
CA GLU A 405 -2.56 9.79 46.50
C GLU A 405 -3.72 8.80 46.69
N CYS A 406 -3.43 7.50 46.70
CA CYS A 406 -4.43 6.44 46.81
C CYS A 406 -5.06 6.34 48.21
N ARG A 407 -4.32 6.72 49.26
CA ARG A 407 -4.84 6.75 50.64
C ARG A 407 -5.29 8.17 50.99
N PRO A 408 -6.59 8.45 51.10
CA PRO A 408 -7.06 9.80 51.34
C PRO A 408 -6.73 10.25 52.77
N ASN A 409 -6.23 11.48 52.90
CA ASN A 409 -5.98 12.14 54.18
C ASN A 409 -6.83 13.42 54.29
N PHE A 410 -7.67 13.48 55.31
CA PHE A 410 -8.66 14.53 55.48
C PHE A 410 -8.27 15.50 56.60
N THR A 411 -8.53 16.79 56.38
CA THR A 411 -8.49 17.82 57.43
C THR A 411 -9.74 18.68 57.38
N CYS A 412 -10.17 19.19 58.54
CA CYS A 412 -11.29 20.12 58.61
C CYS A 412 -10.82 21.51 58.18
N ALA A 413 -11.35 22.02 57.07
CA ALA A 413 -11.04 23.37 56.59
C ALA A 413 -12.33 24.15 56.28
N CYS A 414 -12.22 25.47 56.31
CA CYS A 414 -13.33 26.36 56.02
C CYS A 414 -13.45 26.67 54.53
N ARG A 415 -14.57 26.28 53.92
CA ARG A 415 -14.91 26.61 52.52
C ARG A 415 -16.08 27.58 52.47
N LYS A 416 -15.79 28.88 52.56
CA LYS A 416 -16.84 29.93 52.61
C LYS A 416 -17.75 29.96 51.39
N GLU A 417 -17.20 29.62 50.22
CA GLU A 417 -17.92 29.63 48.95
C GLU A 417 -19.04 28.56 48.90
N GLU A 418 -18.88 27.48 49.67
CA GLU A 418 -19.83 26.36 49.73
C GLU A 418 -20.84 26.52 50.90
N CYS A 419 -20.73 27.58 51.70
CA CYS A 419 -21.72 27.88 52.73
C CYS A 419 -23.09 28.12 52.08
N LYS A 420 -24.08 27.30 52.43
CA LYS A 420 -25.44 27.46 51.95
C LYS A 420 -25.95 28.85 52.34
N ARG A 421 -26.50 29.60 51.39
CA ARG A 421 -27.29 30.80 51.71
C ARG A 421 -28.60 30.35 52.33
N VAL A 422 -28.63 30.24 53.66
CA VAL A 422 -29.82 29.80 54.40
C VAL A 422 -30.77 30.97 54.53
N SER A 423 -32.04 30.80 54.18
CA SER A 423 -33.10 31.76 54.53
C SER A 423 -33.41 31.65 56.03
N PRO A 424 -33.76 32.75 56.72
CA PRO A 424 -34.07 32.71 58.14
C PRO A 424 -35.14 31.64 58.43
N PRO A 425 -34.94 30.74 59.40
CA PRO A 425 -35.91 29.71 59.73
C PRO A 425 -37.19 30.33 60.30
N SER A 426 -38.32 29.64 60.12
CA SER A 426 -39.58 30.05 60.75
C SER A 426 -39.51 29.79 62.26
N CYS A 427 -39.25 30.84 63.04
CA CYS A 427 -39.26 30.76 64.50
C CYS A 427 -40.69 30.87 65.06
N PRO A 428 -40.96 30.28 66.24
CA PRO A 428 -42.21 30.50 66.97
C PRO A 428 -42.47 32.00 67.23
N PRO A 429 -43.74 32.44 67.41
CA PRO A 429 -44.08 33.88 67.49
C PRO A 429 -43.34 34.69 68.56
N HIS A 430 -42.83 34.03 69.61
CA HIS A 430 -42.12 34.62 70.74
C HIS A 430 -40.58 34.50 70.62
N ARG A 431 -40.08 34.10 69.45
CA ARG A 431 -38.66 34.03 69.11
C ARG A 431 -38.42 34.66 67.73
N LEU A 432 -37.30 35.35 67.57
CA LEU A 432 -36.85 35.86 66.28
C LEU A 432 -35.61 35.09 65.80
N PRO A 433 -35.48 34.83 64.50
CA PRO A 433 -34.27 34.25 63.94
C PRO A 433 -33.11 35.25 64.06
N THR A 434 -32.10 34.89 64.83
CA THR A 434 -30.84 35.60 64.99
C THR A 434 -29.71 34.81 64.37
N LEU A 435 -28.74 35.51 63.79
CA LEU A 435 -27.59 34.89 63.16
C LEU A 435 -26.51 34.59 64.21
N ARG A 436 -26.20 33.31 64.41
CA ARG A 436 -25.08 32.84 65.22
C ARG A 436 -23.84 32.71 64.35
N LYS A 437 -22.83 33.52 64.65
CA LYS A 437 -21.53 33.44 63.96
C LYS A 437 -20.79 32.18 64.38
N THR A 438 -20.50 31.28 63.43
CA THR A 438 -19.64 30.11 63.66
C THR A 438 -18.22 30.39 63.14
N GLN A 439 -17.33 29.40 63.22
CA GLN A 439 -15.95 29.54 62.74
C GLN A 439 -15.86 29.63 61.20
N CYS A 440 -16.87 29.16 60.47
CA CYS A 440 -16.85 29.16 59.00
C CYS A 440 -18.16 29.62 58.34
N CYS A 441 -19.27 28.93 58.59
CA CYS A 441 -20.57 29.23 57.98
C CYS A 441 -21.57 29.67 59.05
N ASP A 442 -22.11 30.88 58.95
CA ASP A 442 -23.07 31.39 59.91
C ASP A 442 -24.35 30.54 59.94
N GLU A 443 -24.88 30.30 61.14
CA GLU A 443 -26.08 29.49 61.36
C GLU A 443 -27.18 30.33 62.00
N TYR A 444 -28.44 30.09 61.66
CA TYR A 444 -29.56 30.76 62.33
C TYR A 444 -29.97 30.02 63.59
N GLU A 445 -30.22 30.77 64.65
CA GLU A 445 -30.85 30.28 65.89
C GLU A 445 -32.06 31.16 66.24
N CYS A 446 -33.06 30.58 66.91
CA CYS A 446 -34.25 31.34 67.34
C CYS A 446 -34.03 31.90 68.75
N ALA A 447 -33.66 33.18 68.86
CA ALA A 447 -33.53 33.88 70.14
C ALA A 447 -34.87 34.41 70.63
N CYS A 448 -35.09 34.43 71.94
CA CYS A 448 -36.33 34.94 72.55
C CYS A 448 -36.55 36.42 72.22
N ASN A 449 -37.76 36.76 71.76
CA ASN A 449 -38.20 38.13 71.57
C ASN A 449 -39.66 38.25 71.99
N CYS A 450 -39.92 38.98 73.08
CA CYS A 450 -41.24 38.98 73.71
C CYS A 450 -41.76 40.36 74.06
N VAL A 451 -43.09 40.48 73.98
CA VAL A 451 -43.87 41.61 74.50
C VAL A 451 -45.00 41.02 75.34
N ASN A 452 -45.09 41.41 76.62
CA ASN A 452 -46.17 40.97 77.50
C ASN A 452 -47.50 41.59 77.06
N SER A 453 -48.55 40.77 76.96
CA SER A 453 -49.89 41.23 76.55
C SER A 453 -50.89 40.87 77.64
N THR A 454 -51.35 41.90 78.36
CA THR A 454 -52.43 41.82 79.34
C THR A 454 -53.72 42.35 78.74
N VAL A 455 -54.75 41.51 78.67
CA VAL A 455 -56.07 41.88 78.18
C VAL A 455 -57.02 41.95 79.38
N SER A 456 -57.85 42.99 79.46
CA SER A 456 -58.90 43.09 80.48
C SER A 456 -60.12 42.27 80.04
N CYS A 457 -60.54 41.30 80.86
CA CYS A 457 -61.63 40.40 80.50
C CYS A 457 -63.02 41.02 80.76
N PRO A 458 -64.00 40.77 79.88
CA PRO A 458 -65.39 41.18 80.10
C PRO A 458 -66.03 40.40 81.27
N LEU A 459 -67.14 40.91 81.80
CA LEU A 459 -67.88 40.27 82.89
C LEU A 459 -68.31 38.85 82.50
N GLY A 460 -68.14 37.89 83.42
CA GLY A 460 -68.36 36.46 83.17
C GLY A 460 -67.16 35.70 82.60
N TYR A 461 -65.97 36.35 82.47
CA TYR A 461 -64.72 35.69 82.07
C TYR A 461 -63.62 35.96 83.10
N LEU A 462 -62.86 34.92 83.46
CA LEU A 462 -61.67 35.01 84.30
C LEU A 462 -60.42 35.23 83.44
N ALA A 463 -59.56 36.16 83.90
CA ALA A 463 -58.24 36.35 83.32
C ALA A 463 -57.32 35.18 83.71
N SER A 464 -56.92 34.37 82.74
CA SER A 464 -55.92 33.33 82.89
C SER A 464 -54.59 33.78 82.28
N THR A 465 -53.50 33.71 83.03
CA THR A 465 -52.18 34.13 82.54
C THR A 465 -51.30 32.90 82.32
N ALA A 466 -50.81 32.73 81.09
CA ALA A 466 -49.84 31.70 80.74
C ALA A 466 -48.46 32.33 80.47
N THR A 467 -47.41 31.69 80.96
CA THR A 467 -46.01 32.12 80.74
C THR A 467 -45.30 31.09 79.85
N ASN A 468 -44.68 31.53 78.77
CA ASN A 468 -43.92 30.63 77.88
C ASN A 468 -42.48 30.36 78.39
N ASP A 469 -41.73 29.51 77.68
CA ASP A 469 -40.34 29.12 77.95
C ASP A 469 -39.32 30.27 77.85
N CYS A 470 -39.68 31.36 77.17
CA CYS A 470 -38.93 32.61 77.13
C CYS A 470 -39.28 33.57 78.29
N GLY A 471 -40.18 33.18 79.20
CA GLY A 471 -40.56 33.97 80.39
C GLY A 471 -41.65 35.03 80.14
N CYS A 472 -42.42 34.90 79.05
CA CYS A 472 -43.31 35.95 78.56
C CYS A 472 -44.76 35.63 78.91
N THR A 473 -45.48 36.60 79.48
CA THR A 473 -46.84 36.40 80.00
C THR A 473 -47.90 36.90 79.00
N THR A 474 -48.80 36.00 78.62
CA THR A 474 -50.02 36.33 77.86
C THR A 474 -51.24 36.03 78.69
N THR A 475 -52.09 37.04 78.88
CA THR A 475 -53.36 36.89 79.58
C THR A 475 -54.48 36.62 78.58
N THR A 476 -55.15 35.47 78.70
CA THR A 476 -56.33 35.10 77.93
C THR A 476 -57.56 35.07 78.83
N CYS A 477 -58.71 35.41 78.26
CA CYS A 477 -59.98 35.41 78.99
C CYS A 477 -60.66 34.05 78.80
N LEU A 478 -60.86 33.33 79.89
CA LEU A 478 -61.58 32.06 79.90
C LEU A 478 -62.98 32.28 80.48
N PRO A 479 -64.03 31.63 79.97
CA PRO A 479 -65.37 31.73 80.54
C PRO A 479 -65.35 31.31 82.02
N ASP A 480 -65.99 32.09 82.87
CA ASP A 480 -66.20 31.77 84.29
C ASP A 480 -67.52 31.02 84.46
N LYS A 481 -67.63 30.20 85.51
CA LYS A 481 -68.85 29.43 85.83
C LYS A 481 -69.82 30.27 86.64
N VAL A 482 -70.33 31.35 86.03
CA VAL A 482 -71.29 32.27 86.63
C VAL A 482 -72.32 32.70 85.60
N CYS A 483 -73.56 32.91 86.04
CA CYS A 483 -74.60 33.48 85.18
C CYS A 483 -74.56 35.00 85.31
N VAL A 484 -74.47 35.71 84.19
CA VAL A 484 -74.47 37.17 84.18
C VAL A 484 -75.80 37.66 83.66
N HIS A 485 -76.62 38.22 84.55
CA HIS A 485 -77.92 38.79 84.19
C HIS A 485 -78.01 40.27 84.56
N ARG A 486 -78.36 41.12 83.59
CA ARG A 486 -78.39 42.60 83.70
C ARG A 486 -77.14 43.19 84.39
N SER A 487 -75.95 42.71 84.02
CA SER A 487 -74.66 43.14 84.58
C SER A 487 -74.44 42.79 86.07
N THR A 488 -75.27 41.92 86.65
CA THR A 488 -75.08 41.34 87.98
C THR A 488 -74.66 39.89 87.84
N ILE A 489 -73.66 39.49 88.62
CA ILE A 489 -73.09 38.13 88.59
C ILE A 489 -73.80 37.27 89.63
N TYR A 490 -74.38 36.17 89.19
CA TYR A 490 -75.00 35.16 90.05
C TYR A 490 -74.13 33.89 90.05
N PRO A 491 -73.59 33.46 91.21
CA PRO A 491 -72.90 32.19 91.32
C PRO A 491 -73.88 31.02 91.16
N VAL A 492 -73.37 29.90 90.64
CA VAL A 492 -74.14 28.67 90.42
C VAL A 492 -74.81 28.22 91.73
N GLY A 493 -76.11 27.94 91.66
CA GLY A 493 -76.95 27.56 92.80
C GLY A 493 -77.62 28.72 93.54
N GLN A 494 -77.35 29.97 93.14
CA GLN A 494 -78.08 31.13 93.66
C GLN A 494 -79.37 31.37 92.87
N PHE A 495 -80.41 31.79 93.60
CA PHE A 495 -81.72 32.11 93.05
C PHE A 495 -81.92 33.62 93.06
N TRP A 496 -82.57 34.15 92.03
CA TRP A 496 -83.09 35.50 92.03
C TRP A 496 -84.52 35.52 91.52
N GLU A 497 -85.31 36.47 92.00
CA GLU A 497 -86.67 36.68 91.54
C GLU A 497 -86.66 37.70 90.40
N GLU A 498 -87.26 37.33 89.28
CA GLU A 498 -87.51 38.24 88.17
C GLU A 498 -89.03 38.31 87.92
N GLY A 499 -89.67 39.26 88.61
CA GLY A 499 -91.12 39.39 88.60
C GLY A 499 -91.80 38.27 89.39
N CYS A 500 -92.54 37.39 88.71
CA CYS A 500 -93.23 36.25 89.33
C CYS A 500 -92.47 34.92 89.19
N ASP A 501 -91.32 34.91 88.51
CA ASP A 501 -90.52 33.72 88.25
C ASP A 501 -89.26 33.70 89.14
N VAL A 502 -88.95 32.53 89.68
CA VAL A 502 -87.70 32.28 90.43
C VAL A 502 -86.69 31.66 89.47
N CYS A 503 -85.68 32.45 89.08
CA CYS A 503 -84.60 32.00 88.22
C CYS A 503 -83.46 31.42 89.08
N THR A 504 -82.79 30.39 88.56
CA THR A 504 -81.66 29.73 89.24
C THR A 504 -80.47 29.68 88.30
N CYS A 505 -79.28 30.09 88.77
CA CYS A 505 -78.07 29.90 87.98
C CYS A 505 -77.63 28.43 88.00
N THR A 506 -77.51 27.78 86.84
CA THR A 506 -77.04 26.39 86.72
C THR A 506 -75.67 26.33 86.02
N ASP A 507 -74.90 25.26 86.22
CA ASP A 507 -73.57 25.06 85.59
C ASP A 507 -73.66 24.64 84.10
N MET A 508 -74.81 24.85 83.47
CA MET A 508 -75.02 24.65 82.04
C MET A 508 -75.26 26.03 81.42
N GLU A 509 -74.58 26.34 80.33
CA GLU A 509 -74.82 27.57 79.55
C GLU A 509 -76.32 27.64 79.19
N ASP A 510 -76.98 28.75 79.53
CA ASP A 510 -78.36 29.04 79.08
C ASP A 510 -78.41 29.34 77.57
#